data_AF-A0A846B793-F1
#
_entry.id   AF-A0A846B793-F1
#
_cell.length_a   1.000
_cell.length_b   1.000
_cell.length_c   1.000
_cell.angle_alpha   90.00
_cell.angle_beta   90.00
_cell.angle_gamma   90.00
#
_symmetry.space_group_name_H-M   'P 1'
#
loop_
_entity.id
_entity.type
_entity.pdbx_description
1 polymer ?
#
loop_
_entity_poly.entity_id
_entity_poly.type
_entity_poly.pdbx_seq_one_letter_code
_entity_poly.pdbx_strand_id
1 'polypeptide(L)'
;PLHALPEAEFLKELRRYNGTPQEILNNAELMELLLPTLRADFAVLETYAYAPEAPLDSPITAFGGWQDWKASADDLEAWREQTKAAFSVEMFPGDHFFLHSSESLLLNSVNQKLHCYG
;
A
#
# COMPACT_ATOMS: atom_id res chain seq x y z
N PRO A 1 2.54 16.16 -7.25
CA PRO A 1 1.68 15.13 -6.62
C PRO A 1 0.80 14.49 -7.70
N LEU A 2 0.64 13.17 -7.62
CA LEU A 2 -0.08 12.36 -8.58
C LEU A 2 -1.52 12.86 -8.75
N HIS A 3 -2.23 13.20 -7.66
CA HIS A 3 -3.63 13.67 -7.74
C HIS A 3 -3.85 14.93 -8.59
N ALA A 4 -2.81 15.75 -8.79
CA ALA A 4 -2.87 17.01 -9.55
C ALA A 4 -2.29 16.89 -10.98
N LEU A 5 -1.80 15.71 -11.37
CA LEU A 5 -1.26 15.52 -12.71
C LEU A 5 -2.35 15.67 -13.78
N PRO A 6 -2.01 16.14 -14.99
CA PRO A 6 -2.88 16.01 -16.16
C PRO A 6 -3.33 14.56 -16.33
N GLU A 7 -4.54 14.36 -16.83
CA GLU A 7 -5.16 13.02 -16.88
C GLU A 7 -4.31 11.96 -17.57
N ALA A 8 -3.70 12.28 -18.70
CA ALA A 8 -2.82 11.34 -19.41
C ALA A 8 -1.65 10.85 -18.55
N GLU A 9 -1.04 11.75 -17.77
CA GLU A 9 0.07 11.40 -16.86
C GLU A 9 -0.44 10.68 -15.61
N PHE A 10 -1.60 11.06 -15.07
CA PHE A 10 -2.25 10.33 -13.99
C PHE A 10 -2.52 8.88 -14.36
N LEU A 11 -3.09 8.63 -15.55
CA LEU A 11 -3.37 7.28 -16.05
C LEU A 11 -2.09 6.48 -16.30
N LYS A 12 -0.99 7.14 -16.68
CA LYS A 12 0.32 6.50 -16.84
C LYS A 12 0.88 6.03 -15.49
N GLU A 13 0.82 6.87 -14.47
CA GLU A 13 1.24 6.46 -13.13
C GLU A 13 0.31 5.39 -12.55
N LEU A 14 -1.01 5.50 -12.72
CA LEU A 14 -1.97 4.49 -12.28
C LEU A 14 -1.68 3.10 -12.89
N ARG A 15 -1.29 3.05 -14.17
CA ARG A 15 -0.83 1.81 -14.82
C ARG A 15 0.42 1.23 -14.17
N ARG A 16 1.35 2.07 -13.74
CA ARG A 16 2.60 1.65 -13.08
C ARG A 16 2.37 1.05 -11.70
N TYR A 17 1.32 1.49 -11.00
CA TYR A 17 0.90 0.87 -9.75
C TYR A 17 0.42 -0.57 -9.94
N ASN A 18 -0.08 -0.94 -11.14
CA ASN A 18 -0.58 -2.29 -11.45
C ASN A 18 -1.75 -2.76 -10.56
N GLY A 19 -2.46 -1.82 -9.92
CA GLY A 19 -3.59 -2.09 -9.03
C GLY A 19 -4.97 -2.02 -9.68
N THR A 20 -5.07 -1.33 -10.81
CA THR A 20 -6.32 -1.22 -11.56
C THR A 20 -6.28 -2.22 -12.71
N PRO A 21 -7.26 -3.13 -12.84
CA PRO A 21 -7.32 -4.07 -13.95
C PRO A 21 -7.24 -3.37 -15.31
N GLN A 22 -6.53 -3.98 -16.27
CA GLN A 22 -6.31 -3.39 -17.60
C GLN A 22 -7.63 -3.16 -18.34
N GLU A 23 -8.62 -4.03 -18.13
CA GLU A 23 -9.96 -3.92 -18.72
C GLU A 23 -10.67 -2.64 -18.28
N ILE A 24 -10.45 -2.21 -17.02
CA ILE A 24 -10.99 -0.95 -16.50
C ILE A 24 -10.20 0.22 -17.07
N LEU A 25 -8.87 0.16 -17.04
CA LEU A 25 -7.98 1.22 -17.56
C LEU A 25 -8.16 1.50 -19.06
N ASN A 26 -8.65 0.53 -19.81
CA ASN A 26 -8.92 0.63 -21.25
C ASN A 26 -10.38 1.01 -21.57
N ASN A 27 -11.25 1.13 -20.56
CA ASN A 27 -12.63 1.55 -20.72
C ASN A 27 -12.81 3.02 -20.31
N ALA A 28 -13.00 3.89 -21.30
CA ALA A 28 -13.12 5.33 -21.08
C ALA A 28 -14.31 5.70 -20.17
N GLU A 29 -15.48 5.09 -20.37
CA GLU A 29 -16.68 5.39 -19.58
C GLU A 29 -16.50 5.01 -18.10
N LEU A 30 -15.88 3.85 -17.83
CA LEU A 30 -15.56 3.45 -16.45
C LEU A 30 -14.51 4.36 -15.83
N MET A 31 -13.49 4.76 -16.59
CA MET A 31 -12.46 5.67 -16.08
C MET A 31 -13.03 7.07 -15.81
N GLU A 32 -13.92 7.60 -16.65
CA GLU A 32 -14.60 8.88 -16.39
C GLU A 32 -15.33 8.87 -15.03
N LEU A 33 -15.94 7.74 -14.67
CA LEU A 33 -16.61 7.57 -13.38
C LEU A 33 -15.62 7.45 -12.20
N LEU A 34 -14.51 6.74 -12.39
CA LEU A 34 -13.55 6.43 -11.31
C LEU A 34 -12.51 7.53 -11.07
N LEU A 35 -12.17 8.31 -12.10
CA LEU A 35 -11.11 9.32 -12.04
C LEU A 35 -11.29 10.33 -10.89
N PRO A 36 -12.50 10.89 -10.63
CA PRO A 36 -12.68 11.81 -9.51
C PRO A 36 -12.37 11.16 -8.15
N THR A 37 -12.82 9.92 -7.94
CA THR A 37 -12.60 9.16 -6.71
C THR A 37 -11.13 8.83 -6.52
N LEU A 38 -10.48 8.28 -7.56
CA LEU A 38 -9.06 7.94 -7.51
C LEU A 38 -8.21 9.18 -7.21
N ARG A 39 -8.51 10.33 -7.83
CA ARG A 39 -7.81 11.58 -7.53
C ARG A 39 -8.05 12.04 -6.10
N ALA A 40 -9.26 11.93 -5.58
CA ALA A 40 -9.56 12.28 -4.21
C ALA A 40 -8.77 11.40 -3.21
N ASP A 41 -8.69 10.10 -3.45
CA ASP A 41 -7.93 9.16 -2.62
C ASP A 41 -6.43 9.50 -2.63
N PHE A 42 -5.85 9.75 -3.81
CA PHE A 42 -4.46 10.22 -3.89
C PHE A 42 -4.26 11.58 -3.24
N ALA A 43 -5.24 12.50 -3.31
CA ALA A 43 -5.13 13.79 -2.65
C ALA A 43 -5.07 13.63 -1.14
N VAL A 44 -5.90 12.77 -0.55
CA VAL A 44 -5.87 12.45 0.88
C VAL A 44 -4.51 11.86 1.26
N LEU A 45 -4.01 10.87 0.50
CA LEU A 45 -2.73 10.23 0.76
C LEU A 45 -1.55 11.23 0.66
N GLU A 46 -1.52 12.05 -0.39
CA GLU A 46 -0.38 12.94 -0.68
C GLU A 46 -0.38 14.24 0.12
N THR A 47 -1.53 14.65 0.67
CA THR A 47 -1.63 15.84 1.52
C THR A 47 -1.63 15.51 3.01
N TYR A 48 -1.58 14.22 3.36
CA TYR A 48 -1.41 13.78 4.74
C TYR A 48 -0.08 14.31 5.31
N ALA A 49 -0.17 15.10 6.37
CA ALA A 49 0.97 15.53 7.15
C ALA A 49 0.93 14.80 8.49
N TYR A 50 1.88 13.90 8.70
CA TYR A 50 2.00 13.15 9.95
C TYR A 50 2.24 14.11 11.12
N ALA A 51 1.39 13.99 12.15
CA ALA A 51 1.59 14.62 13.45
C ALA A 51 2.09 13.54 14.42
N PRO A 52 3.29 13.69 15.02
CA PRO A 52 3.80 12.69 15.95
C PRO A 52 2.87 12.47 17.14
N GLU A 53 2.58 11.21 17.43
CA GLU A 53 1.78 10.76 18.57
C GLU A 53 2.54 9.72 19.41
N ALA A 54 2.01 9.38 20.58
CA ALA A 54 2.60 8.32 21.39
C ALA A 54 2.53 6.98 20.64
N PRO A 55 3.62 6.18 20.60
CA PRO A 55 3.60 4.89 19.93
C PRO A 55 2.60 3.93 20.61
N LEU A 56 2.02 3.04 19.81
CA LEU A 56 1.00 2.08 20.24
C LEU A 56 1.57 1.05 21.22
N ASP A 57 0.71 0.52 22.10
CA ASP A 57 1.08 -0.59 23.00
C ASP A 57 0.79 -1.98 22.38
N SER A 58 0.33 -2.01 21.11
CA SER A 58 0.03 -3.23 20.36
C SER A 58 1.18 -3.63 19.45
N PRO A 59 1.44 -4.94 19.24
CA PRO A 59 2.42 -5.41 18.26
C PRO A 59 2.07 -4.93 16.85
N ILE A 60 3.10 -4.62 16.05
CA ILE A 60 2.96 -4.27 14.63
C ILE A 60 3.74 -5.28 13.79
N THR A 61 3.12 -5.81 12.75
CA THR A 61 3.83 -6.52 11.67
C THR A 61 3.59 -5.77 10.37
N ALA A 62 4.66 -5.29 9.74
CA ALA A 62 4.61 -4.64 8.43
C ALA A 62 4.90 -5.67 7.33
N PHE A 63 4.11 -5.63 6.26
CA PHE A 63 4.22 -6.55 5.13
C PHE A 63 4.53 -5.77 3.86
N GLY A 64 5.49 -6.24 3.06
CA GLY A 64 5.93 -5.56 1.84
C GLY A 64 6.21 -6.50 0.67
N GLY A 65 6.16 -5.97 -0.54
CA GLY A 65 6.58 -6.67 -1.76
C GLY A 65 8.06 -6.42 -2.07
N TRP A 66 8.82 -7.45 -2.46
CA TRP A 66 10.23 -7.29 -2.85
C TRP A 66 10.43 -6.39 -4.08
N GLN A 67 9.42 -6.29 -4.94
CA GLN A 67 9.43 -5.44 -6.14
C GLN A 67 8.58 -4.18 -5.98
N ASP A 68 8.13 -3.86 -4.76
CA ASP A 68 7.41 -2.62 -4.49
C ASP A 68 8.36 -1.43 -4.62
N TRP A 69 8.18 -0.63 -5.67
CA TRP A 69 8.97 0.57 -5.92
C TRP A 69 8.50 1.77 -5.09
N LYS A 70 7.33 1.69 -4.46
CA LYS A 70 6.68 2.78 -3.76
C LYS A 70 6.83 2.69 -2.23
N ALA A 71 6.93 1.49 -1.68
CA ALA A 71 7.23 1.24 -0.28
C ALA A 71 8.46 0.34 -0.15
N SER A 72 9.59 0.93 0.22
CA SER A 72 10.85 0.20 0.41
C SER A 72 10.88 -0.55 1.76
N ALA A 73 11.82 -1.48 1.91
CA ALA A 73 12.04 -2.15 3.20
C ALA A 73 12.39 -1.17 4.32
N ASP A 74 13.11 -0.08 4.02
CA ASP A 74 13.45 0.97 4.99
C ASP A 74 12.21 1.77 5.41
N ASP A 75 11.29 2.05 4.48
CA ASP A 75 10.00 2.70 4.79
C ASP A 75 9.15 1.82 5.71
N LEU A 76 9.20 0.49 5.52
CA LEU A 76 8.50 -0.47 6.39
C LEU A 76 9.18 -0.56 7.75
N GLU A 77 10.51 -0.58 7.82
CA GLU A 77 11.26 -0.63 9.08
C GLU A 77 10.99 0.60 9.96
N ALA A 78 10.72 1.77 9.37
CA ALA A 78 10.36 2.99 10.09
C ALA A 78 9.08 2.84 10.95
N TRP A 79 8.21 1.86 10.65
CA TRP A 79 7.06 1.53 11.49
C TRP A 79 7.44 1.02 12.89
N ARG A 80 8.69 0.61 13.11
CA ARG A 80 9.22 0.30 14.45
C ARG A 80 9.00 1.45 15.43
N GLU A 81 9.08 2.69 14.96
CA GLU A 81 8.91 3.89 15.79
C GLU A 81 7.46 4.09 16.26
N GLN A 82 6.50 3.38 15.65
CA GLN A 82 5.06 3.53 15.89
C GLN A 82 4.51 2.55 16.93
N THR A 83 5.34 1.69 17.53
CA THR A 83 4.94 0.78 18.62
C THR A 83 6.00 0.67 19.71
N LYS A 84 5.55 0.45 20.96
CA LYS A 84 6.40 0.05 22.10
C LYS A 84 6.44 -1.46 22.30
N ALA A 85 5.60 -2.20 21.58
CA ALA A 85 5.50 -3.65 21.67
C ALA A 85 6.40 -4.33 20.62
N ALA A 86 6.15 -5.61 20.35
CA ALA A 86 6.88 -6.35 19.34
C ALA A 86 6.67 -5.75 17.94
N PHE A 87 7.74 -5.67 17.16
CA PHE A 87 7.73 -5.21 15.77
C PHE A 87 8.43 -6.22 14.86
N SER A 88 7.86 -6.48 13.67
CA SER A 88 8.52 -7.26 12.63
C SER A 88 8.16 -6.77 11.23
N VAL A 89 9.06 -6.99 10.27
CA VAL A 89 8.84 -6.77 8.84
C VAL A 89 8.93 -8.11 8.12
N GLU A 90 8.01 -8.40 7.21
CA GLU A 90 8.07 -9.57 6.33
C GLU A 90 7.87 -9.18 4.87
N MET A 91 8.79 -9.63 4.02
CA MET A 91 8.84 -9.30 2.61
C MET A 91 8.41 -10.49 1.75
N PHE A 92 7.47 -10.27 0.84
CA PHE A 92 6.88 -11.29 -0.04
C PHE A 92 7.25 -11.06 -1.50
N PRO A 93 7.32 -12.12 -2.33
CA PRO A 93 7.42 -11.95 -3.77
C PRO A 93 6.23 -11.15 -4.31
N GLY A 94 6.47 -10.18 -5.19
CA GLY A 94 5.44 -9.33 -5.76
C GLY A 94 5.81 -7.84 -5.73
N ASP A 95 5.04 -7.08 -6.49
CA ASP A 95 5.11 -5.62 -6.58
C ASP A 95 4.28 -4.96 -5.45
N HIS A 96 3.80 -3.74 -5.67
CA HIS A 96 2.93 -3.02 -4.73
C HIS A 96 1.63 -3.79 -4.39
N PHE A 97 1.17 -4.67 -5.29
CA PHE A 97 -0.01 -5.51 -5.12
C PHE A 97 0.36 -6.97 -4.81
N PHE A 98 1.50 -7.20 -4.14
CA PHE A 98 1.95 -8.52 -3.70
C PHE A 98 0.87 -9.30 -2.93
N LEU A 99 -0.08 -8.60 -2.29
CA LEU A 99 -1.22 -9.20 -1.60
C LEU A 99 -2.07 -10.12 -2.49
N HIS A 100 -2.08 -9.89 -3.82
CA HIS A 100 -2.73 -10.77 -4.78
C HIS A 100 -1.79 -11.88 -5.27
N SER A 101 -0.52 -11.58 -5.59
CA SER A 101 0.42 -12.57 -6.13
C SER A 101 0.95 -13.56 -5.08
N SER A 102 0.96 -13.15 -3.81
CA SER A 102 1.46 -13.90 -2.66
C SER A 102 0.37 -14.15 -1.61
N GLU A 103 -0.91 -14.11 -2.00
CA GLU A 103 -2.07 -14.22 -1.09
C GLU A 103 -1.94 -15.38 -0.09
N SER A 104 -1.64 -16.59 -0.56
CA SER A 104 -1.53 -17.77 0.32
C SER A 104 -0.37 -17.65 1.32
N LEU A 105 0.77 -17.07 0.92
CA LEU A 105 1.91 -16.86 1.81
C LEU A 105 1.58 -15.79 2.86
N LEU A 106 0.95 -14.70 2.43
CA LEU A 106 0.52 -13.61 3.30
C LEU A 106 -0.48 -14.11 4.34
N LEU A 107 -1.53 -14.83 3.92
CA LEU A 107 -2.54 -15.36 4.83
C LEU A 107 -1.96 -16.35 5.86
N ASN A 108 -1.00 -17.18 5.45
CA ASN A 108 -0.30 -18.07 6.38
C ASN A 108 0.49 -17.28 7.43
N SER A 109 1.19 -16.21 7.03
CA SER A 109 1.92 -15.33 7.96
C SER A 109 0.96 -14.61 8.91
N VAL A 110 -0.13 -14.02 8.40
CA VAL A 110 -1.16 -13.36 9.23
C VAL A 110 -1.71 -14.33 10.28
N ASN A 111 -2.07 -15.56 9.88
CA ASN A 111 -2.55 -16.58 10.83
C ASN A 111 -1.50 -16.91 11.90
N GLN A 112 -0.23 -17.07 11.50
CA GLN A 112 0.85 -17.34 12.44
C GLN A 112 1.01 -16.19 13.46
N LYS A 113 0.99 -14.93 13.01
CA LYS A 113 1.09 -13.76 13.90
C LYS A 113 -0.06 -13.65 14.87
N LEU A 114 -1.30 -13.91 14.42
CA LEU A 114 -2.48 -13.89 15.29
C LEU A 114 -2.38 -14.94 16.41
N HIS A 115 -1.79 -16.10 16.14
CA HIS A 115 -1.55 -17.13 17.16
C HIS A 115 -0.34 -16.86 18.07
N CYS A 116 0.60 -16.00 17.67
CA CYS A 116 1.74 -15.61 18.50
C CYS A 116 1.44 -14.43 19.43
N TYR A 117 0.46 -13.59 19.10
CA TYR A 117 0.09 -12.40 19.88
C TYR A 117 -1.19 -12.55 20.71
N GLY A 118 -1.96 -13.63 20.54
CA GLY A 118 -3.11 -14.00 21.37
C GLY A 118 -2.72 -14.94 22.50
#